data_AF-A0A529SF36-F1
#
_entry.id   AF-A0A529SF36-F1
#
_cell.length_a   1.000
_cell.length_b   1.000
_cell.length_c   1.000
_cell.angle_alpha   90.00
_cell.angle_beta   90.00
_cell.angle_gamma   90.00
#
_symmetry.space_group_name_H-M   'P 1'
#
loop_
_entity.id
_entity.type
_entity.pdbx_description
1 polymer ?
#
loop_
_entity_poly.entity_id
_entity_poly.type
_entity_poly.pdbx_seq_one_letter_code
_entity_poly.pdbx_strand_id
1 'polypeptide(L)'
;GEEADRLMPLLYHVLGLGDPDATLQHVEPQQLRRQILYAVRTIIERRLDLSPLLIVVEDLHWADAASLEALRFVMDRLERTRLMLLVTHRPAPDNDQLNSSRVSHTALRLSPLN
;
A
#
# COMPACT_ATOMS: atom_id res chain seq x y z
N GLY A 1 -15.24 12.85 -10.86
CA GLY A 1 -14.74 12.68 -12.25
C GLY A 1 -14.62 11.20 -12.47
N GLU A 2 -15.07 10.66 -13.60
CA GLU A 2 -15.48 9.24 -13.70
C GLU A 2 -14.51 8.19 -13.13
N GLU A 3 -13.19 8.42 -13.18
CA GLU A 3 -12.21 7.53 -12.56
C GLU A 3 -12.17 7.68 -11.03
N ALA A 4 -12.13 8.92 -10.51
CA ALA A 4 -12.19 9.17 -9.08
C ALA A 4 -13.48 8.58 -8.48
N ASP A 5 -14.60 8.75 -9.17
CA ASP A 5 -15.91 8.23 -8.71
C ASP A 5 -15.90 6.69 -8.64
N ARG A 6 -15.10 6.02 -9.48
CA ARG A 6 -14.88 4.56 -9.43
C ARG A 6 -13.90 4.11 -8.35
N LEU A 7 -12.90 4.94 -8.00
CA LEU A 7 -11.87 4.60 -7.01
C LEU A 7 -12.30 4.91 -5.58
N MET A 8 -13.19 5.89 -5.38
CA MET A 8 -13.61 6.35 -4.05
C MET A 8 -14.20 5.25 -3.15
N PRO A 9 -15.11 4.38 -3.63
CA PRO A 9 -15.65 3.33 -2.77
C PRO A 9 -14.58 2.35 -2.29
N LEU A 10 -13.62 2.03 -3.15
CA LEU A 10 -12.50 1.14 -2.82
C LEU A 10 -11.57 1.78 -1.78
N LEU A 11 -11.34 3.09 -1.88
CA LEU A 11 -10.57 3.84 -0.87
C LEU A 11 -11.27 3.88 0.48
N TYR A 12 -12.58 4.15 0.50
CA TYR A 12 -13.34 4.14 1.75
C TYR A 12 -13.32 2.78 2.43
N HIS A 13 -13.43 1.71 1.65
CA HIS A 13 -13.31 0.35 2.17
C HIS A 13 -11.93 0.11 2.81
N VAL A 14 -10.84 0.48 2.13
CA VAL A 14 -9.47 0.32 2.67
C VAL A 14 -9.24 1.15 3.94
N LEU A 15 -9.80 2.36 4.00
CA LEU A 15 -9.67 3.25 5.14
C LEU A 15 -10.62 2.90 6.30
N GLY A 16 -11.46 1.87 6.15
CA GLY A 16 -12.47 1.51 7.15
C GLY A 16 -13.59 2.52 7.30
N LEU A 17 -13.79 3.40 6.30
CA LEU A 17 -14.83 4.43 6.27
C LEU A 17 -16.19 3.89 5.81
N GLY A 18 -16.23 2.62 5.40
CA GLY A 18 -17.43 1.92 4.96
C GLY A 18 -17.67 2.03 3.45
N ASP A 19 -18.89 1.69 3.04
CA ASP A 19 -19.36 1.75 1.66
C ASP A 19 -20.71 2.48 1.65
N PRO A 20 -20.70 3.83 1.58
CA PRO A 20 -21.90 4.64 1.79
C PRO A 20 -23.01 4.36 0.76
N ASP A 21 -22.63 3.89 -0.43
CA ASP A 21 -23.53 3.64 -1.55
C ASP A 21 -23.80 2.15 -1.80
N ALA A 22 -23.37 1.26 -0.88
CA ALA A 22 -23.54 -0.20 -1.00
C ALA A 22 -22.94 -0.80 -2.31
N THR A 23 -22.00 -0.10 -2.93
CA THR A 23 -21.42 -0.43 -4.24
C THR A 23 -20.60 -1.71 -4.25
N LEU A 24 -20.03 -2.09 -3.10
CA LEU A 24 -19.12 -3.22 -2.95
C LEU A 24 -19.84 -4.47 -2.39
N GLN A 25 -21.10 -4.36 -1.95
CA GLN A 25 -21.83 -5.43 -1.27
C GLN A 25 -22.00 -6.71 -2.10
N HIS A 26 -22.02 -6.59 -3.43
CA HIS A 26 -22.22 -7.70 -4.35
C HIS A 26 -20.92 -8.16 -5.03
N VAL A 27 -19.77 -7.59 -4.65
CA VAL A 27 -18.49 -7.92 -5.26
C VAL A 27 -17.88 -9.11 -4.54
N GLU A 28 -17.57 -10.17 -5.28
CA GLU A 28 -16.87 -11.34 -4.76
C GLU A 28 -15.55 -10.93 -4.05
N PRO A 29 -15.21 -11.48 -2.87
CA PRO A 29 -14.06 -11.01 -2.08
C PRO A 29 -12.73 -10.99 -2.84
N GLN A 30 -12.48 -11.97 -3.70
CA GLN A 30 -11.27 -12.02 -4.52
C GLN A 30 -11.25 -10.93 -5.59
N GLN A 31 -12.40 -10.59 -6.15
CA GLN A 31 -12.54 -9.51 -7.12
C GLN A 31 -12.36 -8.16 -6.45
N LEU A 32 -12.97 -7.95 -5.28
CA LEU A 32 -12.81 -6.76 -4.48
C LEU A 32 -11.33 -6.50 -4.15
N ARG A 33 -10.62 -7.54 -3.70
CA ARG A 33 -9.17 -7.46 -3.44
C ARG A 33 -8.37 -7.04 -4.67
N ARG A 34 -8.65 -7.62 -5.85
CA ARG A 34 -7.98 -7.21 -7.10
C ARG A 34 -8.27 -5.74 -7.45
N GLN A 35 -9.51 -5.30 -7.27
CA GLN A 35 -9.93 -3.91 -7.52
C GLN A 35 -9.23 -2.94 -6.56
N ILE A 36 -9.11 -3.29 -5.28
CA ILE A 36 -8.36 -2.49 -4.29
C ILE A 36 -6.89 -2.36 -4.69
N LEU A 37 -6.22 -3.47 -5.02
CA LEU A 37 -4.81 -3.44 -5.45
C LEU A 37 -4.62 -2.57 -6.71
N TYR A 38 -5.52 -2.71 -7.67
CA TYR A 38 -5.53 -1.86 -8.87
C TYR A 38 -5.75 -0.38 -8.53
N ALA A 39 -6.70 -0.08 -7.65
CA ALA A 39 -7.01 1.28 -7.23
C ALA A 39 -5.83 1.95 -6.54
N VAL A 40 -5.25 1.29 -5.53
CA VAL A 40 -4.07 1.79 -4.79
C VAL A 40 -2.92 2.08 -5.75
N ARG A 41 -2.61 1.14 -6.65
CA ARG A 41 -1.57 1.33 -7.67
C ARG A 41 -1.88 2.52 -8.58
N THR A 42 -3.10 2.61 -9.11
CA THR A 42 -3.51 3.67 -10.03
C THR A 42 -3.37 5.04 -9.38
N ILE A 43 -3.76 5.18 -8.12
CA ILE A 43 -3.65 6.43 -7.37
C ILE A 43 -2.19 6.85 -7.21
N ILE A 44 -1.32 5.90 -6.87
CA ILE A 44 0.12 6.15 -6.71
C ILE A 44 0.76 6.52 -8.05
N GLU A 45 0.46 5.80 -9.13
CA GLU A 45 0.95 6.11 -10.48
C GLU A 45 0.54 7.52 -10.93
N ARG A 46 -0.73 7.89 -10.75
CA ARG A 46 -1.20 9.25 -11.05
C ARG A 46 -0.50 10.32 -10.24
N ARG A 47 -0.19 10.05 -8.98
CA ARG A 47 0.55 10.99 -8.14
C ARG A 47 2.00 11.13 -8.61
N LEU A 48 2.62 10.03 -9.04
CA LEU A 48 3.99 9.97 -9.57
C LEU A 48 4.13 10.70 -10.91
N ASP A 49 3.10 10.68 -11.76
CA ASP A 49 3.08 11.44 -13.03
C ASP A 49 3.24 12.95 -12.80
N LEU A 50 2.84 13.45 -11.64
CA LEU A 50 2.92 14.86 -11.29
C LEU A 50 4.26 15.24 -10.63
N SER A 51 4.84 14.36 -9.83
CA SER A 51 6.13 14.56 -9.16
C SER A 51 6.62 13.29 -8.45
N PRO A 52 7.92 13.20 -8.12
CA PRO A 52 8.43 12.17 -7.22
C PRO A 52 7.60 12.08 -5.93
N LEU A 53 7.42 10.86 -5.41
CA LEU A 53 6.56 10.58 -4.26
C LEU A 53 7.34 9.86 -3.16
N LEU A 54 7.21 10.36 -1.92
CA LEU A 54 7.59 9.64 -0.70
C LEU A 54 6.31 9.17 -0.01
N ILE A 55 6.20 7.87 0.24
CA ILE A 55 5.16 7.29 1.08
C ILE A 55 5.81 6.87 2.39
N VAL A 56 5.20 7.30 3.51
CA VAL A 56 5.64 6.91 4.85
C VAL A 56 4.60 5.94 5.42
N VAL A 57 5.04 4.74 5.81
CA VAL A 57 4.21 3.72 6.45
C VAL A 57 4.73 3.48 7.86
N GLU A 58 3.98 3.96 8.84
CA GLU A 58 4.32 3.78 10.24
C GLU A 58 3.79 2.44 10.77
N ASP A 59 4.48 1.90 11.77
CA ASP A 59 4.05 0.73 12.54
C ASP A 59 3.68 -0.50 11.69
N LEU A 60 4.46 -0.81 10.65
CA LEU A 60 4.19 -1.93 9.72
C LEU A 60 3.97 -3.28 10.42
N HIS A 61 4.52 -3.46 11.62
CA HIS A 61 4.30 -4.66 12.43
C HIS A 61 2.83 -4.90 12.83
N TRP A 62 1.94 -3.91 12.68
CA TRP A 62 0.49 -4.04 12.86
C TRP A 62 -0.25 -4.35 11.56
N ALA A 63 0.43 -4.26 10.42
CA ALA A 63 -0.20 -4.50 9.12
C ALA A 63 -0.63 -5.97 9.02
N ASP A 64 -1.86 -6.17 8.55
CA ASP A 64 -2.35 -7.51 8.23
C ASP A 64 -1.69 -8.05 6.94
N ALA A 65 -1.90 -9.34 6.67
CA ALA A 65 -1.32 -9.99 5.50
C ALA A 65 -1.75 -9.34 4.18
N ALA A 66 -2.99 -8.84 4.10
CA ALA A 66 -3.53 -8.21 2.91
C ALA A 66 -2.86 -6.84 2.63
N SER A 67 -2.66 -6.03 3.65
CA SER A 67 -1.97 -4.73 3.58
C SER A 67 -0.50 -4.90 3.18
N LEU A 68 0.19 -5.88 3.79
CA LEU A 68 1.57 -6.21 3.42
C LEU A 68 1.68 -6.67 1.96
N GLU A 69 0.71 -7.45 1.47
CA GLU A 69 0.69 -7.88 0.08
C GLU A 69 0.43 -6.72 -0.88
N ALA A 70 -0.47 -5.81 -0.52
CA ALA A 70 -0.70 -4.60 -1.31
C ALA A 70 0.56 -3.75 -1.41
N LEU A 71 1.28 -3.59 -0.31
CA LEU A 71 2.53 -2.85 -0.28
C LEU A 71 3.61 -3.50 -1.17
N ARG A 72 3.79 -4.82 -1.06
CA ARG A 72 4.70 -5.59 -1.93
C ARG A 72 4.31 -5.48 -3.40
N PHE A 73 3.02 -5.58 -3.72
CA PHE A 73 2.52 -5.45 -5.08
C PHE A 73 2.85 -4.08 -5.69
N VAL A 74 2.66 -3.00 -4.92
CA VAL A 74 3.00 -1.64 -5.34
C VAL A 74 4.51 -1.51 -5.53
N MET A 75 5.32 -1.99 -4.58
CA MET A 75 6.78 -1.96 -4.66
C MET A 75 7.31 -2.66 -5.91
N ASP A 76 6.84 -3.88 -6.19
CA ASP A 76 7.27 -4.66 -7.34
C ASP A 76 6.83 -4.05 -8.68
N ARG A 77 5.65 -3.41 -8.72
CA ARG A 77 5.16 -2.78 -9.96
C ARG A 77 5.80 -1.44 -10.26
N LEU A 78 6.19 -0.71 -9.22
CA LEU A 78 6.68 0.66 -9.33
C LEU A 78 8.19 0.78 -9.11
N GLU A 79 8.91 -0.34 -9.15
CA GLU A 79 10.38 -0.43 -8.94
C GLU A 79 11.18 0.55 -9.82
N ARG A 80 10.66 0.94 -10.99
CA ARG A 80 11.32 1.82 -11.98
C ARG A 80 10.83 3.27 -11.94
N THR A 81 10.02 3.62 -10.95
CA THR A 81 9.43 4.97 -10.81
C THR A 81 10.18 5.80 -9.77
N ARG A 82 9.87 7.11 -9.68
CA ARG A 82 10.44 8.01 -8.67
C ARG A 82 9.67 7.91 -7.35
N LEU A 83 9.49 6.68 -6.85
CA LEU A 83 8.81 6.36 -5.61
C LEU A 83 9.84 5.98 -4.54
N MET A 84 9.75 6.60 -3.37
CA MET A 84 10.43 6.16 -2.16
C MET A 84 9.38 5.69 -1.14
N LEU A 85 9.65 4.55 -0.51
CA LEU A 85 8.87 4.05 0.60
C LEU A 85 9.74 4.09 1.86
N LEU A 86 9.30 4.83 2.86
CA LEU A 86 9.90 4.84 4.20
C LEU A 86 8.96 4.06 5.13
N VAL A 87 9.50 3.06 5.81
CA VAL A 87 8.71 2.18 6.67
C VAL A 87 9.33 2.10 8.05
N THR A 88 8.49 2.23 9.08
CA THR A 88 8.88 1.98 10.47
C THR A 88 8.21 0.71 10.97
N HIS A 89 8.95 -0.09 11.72
CA HIS A 89 8.40 -1.30 12.34
C HIS A 89 9.23 -1.71 13.56
N ARG A 90 8.63 -2.49 14.46
CA ARG A 90 9.39 -3.10 15.56
C ARG A 90 10.33 -4.17 15.01
N PRO A 91 11.55 -4.28 15.56
CA PRO A 91 12.45 -5.36 15.19
C PRO A 91 11.81 -6.70 15.54
N ALA A 92 11.75 -7.60 14.57
CA ALA A 92 11.29 -8.98 14.74
C ALA A 92 12.41 -9.93 14.29
N PRO A 93 12.52 -11.14 14.89
CA PRO A 93 13.68 -12.02 14.70
C PRO A 93 13.95 -12.38 13.24
N ASP A 94 12.91 -12.58 12.43
CA ASP A 94 13.01 -13.12 11.06
C ASP A 94 12.26 -12.30 10.01
N ASN A 95 11.84 -11.07 10.33
CA ASN A 95 10.78 -10.45 9.56
C ASN A 95 11.29 -9.53 8.47
N ASP A 96 11.65 -10.13 7.34
CA ASP A 96 11.91 -9.43 6.10
C ASP A 96 10.60 -9.25 5.30
N GLN A 97 9.64 -8.58 5.90
CA GLN A 97 8.25 -8.46 5.43
C GLN A 97 8.13 -7.84 4.03
N LEU A 98 9.14 -7.08 3.66
CA LEU A 98 9.21 -6.29 2.42
C LEU A 98 10.38 -6.71 1.54
N ASN A 99 10.93 -7.90 1.75
CA ASN A 99 11.98 -8.44 0.89
C ASN A 99 11.47 -8.58 -0.55
N SER A 100 11.83 -7.60 -1.37
CA SER A 100 11.74 -7.70 -2.82
C SER A 100 13.14 -7.61 -3.37
N SER A 101 13.59 -8.67 -4.07
CA SER A 101 14.90 -8.71 -4.72
C SER A 101 15.05 -7.65 -5.82
N ARG A 102 13.96 -6.97 -6.19
CA ARG A 102 13.94 -5.99 -7.28
C ARG A 102 13.99 -4.54 -6.80
N VAL A 103 13.80 -4.30 -5.50
CA VAL A 103 13.78 -2.95 -4.92
C VAL A 103 15.03 -2.74 -4.07
N SER A 104 15.75 -1.66 -4.35
CA SER A 104 16.84 -1.24 -3.50
C SER A 104 16.28 -0.81 -2.14
N HIS A 105 16.76 -1.40 -1.04
CA HIS A 105 16.32 -1.06 0.31
C HIS A 105 17.51 -0.73 1.22
N THR A 106 17.26 0.08 2.24
CA THR A 106 18.22 0.37 3.31
C THR A 106 17.48 0.25 4.64
N ALA A 107 17.99 -0.58 5.53
CA ALA A 107 17.42 -0.79 6.86
C ALA A 107 18.26 -0.06 7.91
N LEU A 108 17.63 0.85 8.66
CA LEU A 108 18.25 1.54 9.80
C LEU A 108 17.69 0.93 11.09
N ARG A 109 18.54 0.21 11.83
CA ARG A 109 18.17 -0.29 13.16
C ARG A 109 18.49 0.76 14.21
N LEU A 110 17.46 1.24 14.89
CA LEU A 110 17.60 2.20 15.99
C LEU A 110 17.79 1.45 17.32
N SER A 111 18.69 1.96 18.17
CA SER A 111 18.81 1.49 19.54
C SER A 111 17.57 1.89 20.36
N PRO A 112 17.22 1.14 21.42
CA PRO A 112 16.17 1.55 22.35
C PRO A 112 16.44 2.96 22.90
N LEU A 113 15.37 3.72 23.11
CA LEU A 113 15.45 4.98 23.85
C LEU A 113 15.69 4.62 25.32
N ASN A 114 16.85 5.01 25.85
CA ASN A 114 17.28 4.74 27.23
C ASN A 114 16.30 5.33 28.26
#